data_AF-A0A194WXH5-F1
#
_entry.id   AF-A0A194WXH5-F1
#
_cell.length_a   1.000
_cell.length_b   1.000
_cell.length_c   1.000
_cell.angle_alpha   90.00
_cell.angle_beta   90.00
_cell.angle_gamma   90.00
#
_symmetry.space_group_name_H-M   'P 1'
#
loop_
_entity.id
_entity.type
_entity.pdbx_description
1 polymer ?
#
loop_
_entity_poly.entity_id
_entity_poly.type
_entity_poly.pdbx_seq_one_letter_code
_entity_poly.pdbx_strand_id
1 'polypeptide(L)'
;MSFLGRLPFWLHILIEFPASLNFFFNPSEQLPSPGPQAHAIIKQYAVLLLVSNLIAGIFALRPLDRTSRNVAGALAVYHLAPLVRAASRIGNARYGNGLGGPVVHVVVHGACLLGLFGLYSSKYRRR
;
A
#
# COMPACT_ATOMS: atom_id res chain seq x y z
N MET A 1 23.22 0.10 -7.56
CA MET A 1 22.06 0.95 -7.93
C MET A 1 21.75 1.85 -6.75
N SER A 2 21.43 3.12 -7.00
CA SER A 2 21.23 4.10 -5.92
C SER A 2 20.01 3.75 -5.07
N PHE A 3 20.04 4.15 -3.79
CA PHE A 3 18.92 4.07 -2.85
C PHE A 3 17.60 4.58 -3.46
N LEU A 4 17.67 5.65 -4.26
CA LEU A 4 16.53 6.26 -4.96
C LEU A 4 15.75 5.29 -5.85
N GLY A 5 16.40 4.33 -6.51
CA GLY A 5 15.69 3.35 -7.35
C GLY A 5 14.80 2.39 -6.56
N ARG A 6 15.12 2.17 -5.27
CA ARG A 6 14.41 1.27 -4.37
C ARG A 6 13.38 1.99 -3.50
N LEU A 7 13.31 3.32 -3.61
CA LEU A 7 12.39 4.16 -2.86
C LEU A 7 10.92 3.75 -2.98
N PRO A 8 10.40 3.31 -4.16
CA PRO A 8 9.01 2.86 -4.26
C PRO A 8 8.64 1.70 -3.32
N PHE A 9 9.56 0.75 -3.12
CA PHE A 9 9.35 -0.35 -2.17
C PHE A 9 9.42 0.11 -0.72
N TRP A 10 10.34 1.02 -0.39
CA TRP A 10 10.39 1.63 0.94
C TRP A 10 9.14 2.43 1.27
N LEU A 11 8.60 3.18 0.32
CA LEU A 11 7.34 3.91 0.49
C LEU A 11 6.17 2.96 0.73
N HIS A 12 6.06 1.86 -0.05
CA HIS A 12 5.06 0.82 0.22
C HIS A 12 5.14 0.32 1.66
N ILE A 13 6.35 -0.06 2.12
CA ILE A 13 6.57 -0.55 3.49
C ILE A 13 6.14 0.49 4.53
N LEU A 14 6.56 1.74 4.36
CA LEU A 14 6.31 2.80 5.33
C LEU A 14 4.81 3.07 5.51
N ILE A 15 4.03 3.00 4.43
CA ILE A 15 2.58 3.27 4.46
C ILE A 15 1.80 2.03 4.90
N GLU A 16 2.12 0.87 4.34
CA GLU A 16 1.29 -0.33 4.50
C GLU A 16 1.66 -1.14 5.75
N PHE A 17 2.87 -0.99 6.32
CA PHE A 17 3.24 -1.71 7.55
C PHE A 17 2.42 -1.24 8.76
N PRO A 18 2.34 0.07 9.08
CA PRO A 18 1.45 0.55 10.13
C PRO A 18 -0.02 0.21 9.87
N ALA A 19 -0.47 0.28 8.60
CA ALA A 19 -1.82 -0.10 8.23
C ALA A 19 -2.11 -1.58 8.50
N SER A 20 -1.16 -2.48 8.19
CA SER A 20 -1.30 -3.91 8.47
C SER A 20 -1.43 -4.19 9.96
N LEU A 21 -0.64 -3.52 10.81
CA LEU A 21 -0.75 -3.66 12.26
C LEU A 21 -2.10 -3.12 12.75
N ASN A 22 -2.53 -1.96 12.25
CA ASN A 22 -3.81 -1.38 12.64
C ASN A 22 -5.00 -2.29 12.28
N PHE A 23 -4.99 -2.88 11.08
CA PHE A 23 -6.07 -3.78 10.65
C PHE A 23 -6.08 -5.07 11.48
N PHE A 24 -4.89 -5.56 11.88
CA PHE A 24 -4.79 -6.78 12.67
C PHE A 24 -5.25 -6.59 14.12
N PHE A 25 -4.78 -5.51 14.77
CA PHE A 25 -5.04 -5.25 16.19
C PHE A 25 -6.36 -4.52 16.43
N ASN A 26 -6.79 -3.65 15.51
CA ASN A 26 -8.00 -2.81 15.64
C ASN A 26 -9.03 -3.10 14.51
N PRO A 27 -9.49 -4.35 14.32
CA PRO A 27 -10.39 -4.70 13.22
C PRO A 27 -11.76 -4.02 13.32
N SER A 28 -12.23 -3.71 14.54
CA SER A 28 -13.51 -3.03 14.77
C SER A 28 -13.54 -1.59 14.28
N GLU A 29 -12.37 -0.94 14.12
CA GLU A 29 -12.25 0.45 13.67
C GLU A 29 -12.27 0.58 12.14
N GLN A 30 -12.16 -0.54 11.41
CA GLN A 30 -12.02 -0.49 9.95
C GLN A 30 -13.35 -0.30 9.21
N LEU A 31 -14.48 -0.59 9.89
CA LEU A 31 -15.83 -0.46 9.36
C LEU A 31 -16.75 0.20 10.40
N PRO A 32 -17.77 0.99 10.01
CA PRO A 32 -18.63 1.69 10.96
C PRO A 32 -19.48 0.79 11.89
N SER A 33 -19.83 -0.42 11.44
CA SER A 33 -20.60 -1.40 12.23
C SER A 33 -20.28 -2.82 11.73
N PRO A 34 -19.10 -3.38 12.09
CA PRO A 34 -18.67 -4.68 11.60
C PRO A 34 -19.42 -5.81 12.31
N GLY A 35 -19.96 -6.75 11.55
CA GLY A 35 -20.37 -8.05 12.11
C GLY A 35 -19.16 -8.89 12.54
N PRO A 36 -19.32 -9.89 13.43
CA PRO A 36 -18.20 -10.69 13.93
C PRO A 36 -17.36 -11.37 12.83
N GLN A 37 -18.00 -11.77 11.72
CA GLN A 37 -17.33 -12.41 10.58
C GLN A 37 -16.40 -11.43 9.84
N ALA A 38 -16.71 -10.12 9.86
CA ALA A 38 -15.87 -9.11 9.22
C ALA A 38 -14.50 -9.02 9.90
N HIS A 39 -14.40 -9.24 11.22
CA HIS A 39 -13.13 -9.22 11.93
C HIS A 39 -12.16 -10.27 11.42
N ALA A 40 -12.63 -11.49 11.13
CA ALA A 40 -11.79 -12.55 10.57
C ALA A 40 -11.23 -12.16 9.20
N ILE A 41 -12.09 -11.60 8.32
CA ILE A 41 -11.71 -11.14 6.99
C ILE A 41 -10.70 -9.98 7.07
N ILE A 42 -10.95 -9.00 7.95
CA ILE A 42 -10.06 -7.85 8.15
C ILE A 42 -8.68 -8.30 8.64
N LYS A 43 -8.63 -9.24 9.60
CA LYS A 43 -7.35 -9.81 10.08
C LYS A 43 -6.63 -10.60 8.99
N GLN A 44 -7.35 -11.36 8.17
CA GLN A 44 -6.76 -12.06 7.04
C GLN A 44 -6.18 -11.08 6.00
N TYR A 45 -6.90 -9.99 5.72
CA TYR A 45 -6.41 -8.91 4.86
C TYR A 45 -5.17 -8.23 5.46
N ALA A 46 -5.15 -8.03 6.79
CA ALA A 46 -3.99 -7.48 7.49
C ALA A 46 -2.74 -8.36 7.31
N VAL A 47 -2.89 -9.69 7.41
CA VAL A 47 -1.80 -10.64 7.16
C VAL A 47 -1.35 -10.58 5.70
N LEU A 48 -2.28 -10.50 4.75
CA LEU A 48 -1.93 -10.35 3.33
C LEU A 48 -1.13 -9.05 3.06
N LEU A 49 -1.49 -7.96 3.73
CA LEU A 49 -0.78 -6.70 3.64
C LEU A 49 0.61 -6.76 4.30
N LEU A 50 0.74 -7.48 5.42
CA LEU A 50 2.04 -7.77 6.00
C LEU A 50 2.91 -8.59 5.04
N VAL A 51 2.35 -9.60 4.37
CA VAL A 51 3.07 -10.39 3.35
C VAL A 51 3.54 -9.51 2.19
N SER A 52 2.73 -8.57 1.71
CA SER A 52 3.17 -7.64 0.65
C SER A 52 4.32 -6.74 1.12
N ASN A 53 4.33 -6.33 2.39
CA ASN A 53 5.44 -5.59 2.99
C ASN A 53 6.72 -6.43 3.06
N LEU A 54 6.64 -7.71 3.43
CA LEU A 54 7.79 -8.62 3.43
C LEU A 54 8.36 -8.78 2.01
N ILE A 55 7.48 -8.97 1.02
CA ILE A 55 7.85 -9.04 -0.40
C ILE A 55 8.55 -7.74 -0.82
N ALA A 56 7.96 -6.58 -0.51
CA ALA A 56 8.57 -5.28 -0.78
C ALA A 56 9.94 -5.13 -0.10
N GLY A 57 10.08 -5.62 1.14
CA GLY A 57 11.34 -5.62 1.89
C GLY A 57 12.45 -6.38 1.18
N ILE A 58 12.15 -7.55 0.61
CA ILE A 58 13.11 -8.32 -0.20
C ILE A 58 13.63 -7.46 -1.35
N PHE A 59 12.76 -6.76 -2.06
CA PHE A 59 13.14 -5.91 -3.20
C PHE A 59 13.77 -4.56 -2.81
N ALA A 60 13.44 -4.05 -1.63
CA ALA A 60 14.05 -2.84 -1.06
C ALA A 60 15.51 -3.09 -0.63
N LEU A 61 15.85 -4.32 -0.25
CA LEU A 61 17.17 -4.68 0.27
C LEU A 61 18.11 -5.32 -0.75
N ARG A 62 17.62 -5.65 -1.96
CA ARG A 62 18.44 -6.28 -3.01
C ARG A 62 18.64 -5.39 -4.25
N PRO A 63 19.59 -5.72 -5.14
CA PRO A 63 19.70 -5.07 -6.45
C PRO A 63 18.44 -5.27 -7.29
N LEU A 64 18.01 -4.22 -7.99
CA LEU A 64 16.81 -4.27 -8.82
C LEU A 64 17.07 -5.04 -10.11
N ASP A 65 16.11 -5.89 -10.45
CA ASP A 65 16.12 -6.73 -11.65
C ASP A 65 14.74 -6.71 -12.35
N ARG A 66 14.56 -7.56 -13.35
CA ARG A 66 13.29 -7.68 -14.07
C ARG A 66 12.15 -8.12 -13.13
N THR A 67 12.43 -9.03 -12.20
CA THR A 67 11.43 -9.51 -11.24
C THR A 67 10.97 -8.38 -10.33
N SER A 68 11.90 -7.53 -9.90
CA SER A 68 11.61 -6.33 -9.10
C SER A 68 10.58 -5.45 -9.80
N ARG A 69 10.73 -5.21 -11.11
CA ARG A 69 9.79 -4.39 -11.89
C ARG A 69 8.41 -5.03 -11.97
N ASN A 70 8.33 -6.33 -12.21
CA ASN A 70 7.05 -7.05 -12.26
C ASN A 70 6.32 -7.01 -10.92
N VAL A 71 7.06 -7.21 -9.82
CA VAL A 71 6.50 -7.13 -8.46
C VAL A 71 6.06 -5.71 -8.13
N ALA A 72 6.83 -4.69 -8.54
CA ALA A 72 6.41 -3.30 -8.39
C ALA A 72 5.09 -3.04 -9.13
N GLY A 73 4.93 -3.57 -10.34
CA GLY A 73 3.66 -3.48 -11.09
C GLY A 73 2.49 -4.12 -10.34
N ALA A 74 2.68 -5.31 -9.76
CA ALA A 74 1.66 -5.98 -8.96
C ALA A 74 1.28 -5.18 -7.70
N LEU A 75 2.27 -4.66 -6.97
CA LEU A 75 2.04 -3.82 -5.79
C LEU A 75 1.41 -2.47 -6.16
N ALA A 76 1.68 -1.93 -7.36
CA ALA A 76 1.03 -0.72 -7.84
C ALA A 76 -0.50 -0.92 -7.98
N VAL A 77 -0.94 -2.07 -8.49
CA VAL A 77 -2.38 -2.40 -8.63
C VAL A 77 -3.08 -2.37 -7.27
N TYR A 78 -2.43 -2.87 -6.21
CA TYR A 78 -2.99 -2.80 -4.85
C TYR A 78 -3.37 -1.38 -4.46
N HIS A 79 -2.54 -0.38 -4.78
CA HIS A 79 -2.77 1.01 -4.38
C HIS A 79 -3.92 1.70 -5.12
N LEU A 80 -4.45 1.13 -6.22
CA LEU A 80 -5.65 1.65 -6.87
C LEU A 80 -6.88 1.57 -5.96
N ALA A 81 -7.06 0.44 -5.25
CA ALA A 81 -8.22 0.23 -4.37
C ALA A 81 -8.31 1.27 -3.22
N PRO A 82 -7.29 1.49 -2.38
CA PRO A 82 -7.35 2.49 -1.33
C PRO A 82 -7.37 3.91 -1.89
N LEU A 83 -6.77 4.17 -3.06
CA LEU A 83 -6.85 5.46 -3.74
C LEU A 83 -8.30 5.78 -4.18
N VAL A 84 -8.96 4.85 -4.88
CA VAL A 84 -10.37 5.00 -5.30
C VAL A 84 -11.28 5.17 -4.08
N ARG A 85 -11.08 4.34 -3.03
CA ARG A 85 -11.84 4.43 -1.78
C ARG A 85 -11.66 5.77 -1.07
N ALA A 86 -10.45 6.33 -1.10
CA ALA A 86 -10.18 7.62 -0.48
C ALA A 86 -10.76 8.78 -1.33
N ALA A 87 -10.58 8.72 -2.65
CA ALA A 87 -11.12 9.70 -3.58
C ALA A 87 -12.65 9.78 -3.54
N SER A 88 -13.34 8.63 -3.46
CA SER A 88 -14.81 8.60 -3.35
C SER A 88 -15.36 9.20 -2.04
N ARG A 89 -14.48 9.45 -1.06
CA ARG A 89 -14.82 10.08 0.22
C ARG A 89 -14.53 11.59 0.22
N ILE A 90 -13.75 12.09 -0.73
CA ILE A 90 -13.52 13.53 -0.90
C ILE A 90 -14.81 14.15 -1.44
N GLY A 91 -15.50 14.92 -0.60
CA GLY A 91 -16.80 15.54 -0.91
C GLY A 91 -17.96 15.08 -0.01
N ASN A 92 -17.78 14.00 0.76
CA ASN A 92 -18.78 13.55 1.74
C ASN A 92 -18.42 14.10 3.14
N ALA A 93 -19.19 15.07 3.63
CA ALA A 93 -18.92 15.86 4.86
C ALA A 93 -18.97 15.08 6.20
N ARG A 94 -19.18 13.76 6.18
CA ARG A 94 -19.13 12.89 7.35
C ARG A 94 -17.93 11.94 7.23
N TYR A 95 -16.75 12.28 7.74
CA TYR A 95 -15.71 11.25 7.90
C TYR A 95 -14.88 11.42 9.17
N GLY A 96 -14.81 10.32 9.93
CA GLY A 96 -14.08 10.16 11.18
C GLY A 96 -12.70 9.49 11.05
N ASN A 97 -11.90 9.76 12.08
CA ASN A 97 -10.79 9.08 12.79
C ASN A 97 -9.83 8.08 12.10
N GLY A 98 -9.70 8.05 10.78
CA GLY A 98 -8.51 7.44 10.15
C GLY A 98 -7.27 8.32 10.33
N LEU A 99 -6.07 7.74 10.45
CA LEU A 99 -4.80 8.50 10.49
C LEU A 99 -4.64 9.32 9.20
N GLY A 100 -4.94 10.63 9.26
CA GLY A 100 -4.71 11.60 8.18
C GLY A 100 -5.92 11.93 7.29
N GLY A 101 -7.04 11.23 7.39
CA GLY A 101 -8.25 11.52 6.60
C GLY A 101 -8.13 11.29 5.08
N PRO A 102 -9.23 11.43 4.31
CA PRO A 102 -9.30 11.00 2.91
C PRO A 102 -8.24 11.62 1.98
N VAL A 103 -7.91 12.90 2.18
CA VAL A 103 -6.92 13.61 1.35
C VAL A 103 -5.53 13.01 1.53
N VAL A 104 -5.10 12.74 2.76
CA VAL A 104 -3.80 12.11 3.02
C VAL A 104 -3.74 10.74 2.38
N HIS A 105 -4.79 9.93 2.49
CA HIS A 105 -4.86 8.63 1.83
C HIS A 105 -4.71 8.74 0.30
N VAL A 106 -5.36 9.72 -0.34
CA VAL A 106 -5.18 9.95 -1.79
C VAL A 106 -3.73 10.29 -2.10
N VAL A 107 -3.10 11.18 -1.34
CA VAL A 107 -1.71 11.59 -1.56
C VAL A 107 -0.75 10.42 -1.38
N VAL A 108 -0.81 9.70 -0.26
CA VAL A 108 0.16 8.64 0.04
C VAL A 108 0.00 7.44 -0.88
N HIS A 109 -1.23 6.98 -1.13
CA HIS A 109 -1.45 5.86 -2.05
C HIS A 109 -1.24 6.27 -3.51
N GLY A 110 -1.50 7.54 -3.87
CA GLY A 110 -1.13 8.09 -5.18
C GLY A 110 0.38 8.11 -5.39
N ALA A 111 1.15 8.54 -4.39
CA ALA A 111 2.61 8.52 -4.44
C ALA A 111 3.17 7.09 -4.57
N CYS A 112 2.64 6.13 -3.80
CA CYS A 112 3.00 4.72 -3.91
C CYS A 112 2.65 4.16 -5.30
N LEU A 113 1.44 4.42 -5.81
CA LEU A 113 1.00 4.00 -7.13
C LEU A 113 1.94 4.52 -8.22
N LEU A 114 2.19 5.83 -8.25
CA LEU A 114 3.04 6.46 -9.27
C LEU A 114 4.49 5.97 -9.18
N GLY A 115 5.04 5.83 -7.97
CA GLY A 115 6.40 5.35 -7.75
C GLY A 115 6.60 3.91 -8.22
N LEU A 116 5.70 3.01 -7.82
CA LEU A 116 5.77 1.58 -8.17
C LEU A 116 5.47 1.35 -9.65
N PHE A 117 4.47 2.05 -10.21
CA PHE A 117 4.15 1.99 -11.63
C PHE A 117 5.26 2.59 -12.51
N GLY A 118 5.90 3.67 -12.05
CA GLY A 118 7.07 4.24 -12.69
C GLY A 118 8.24 3.25 -12.74
N LEU A 119 8.48 2.52 -11.65
CA LEU A 119 9.50 1.47 -11.62
C LEU A 119 9.16 0.33 -12.58
N TYR A 120 7.91 -0.14 -12.59
CA TYR A 120 7.41 -1.13 -13.54
C TYR A 120 7.66 -0.69 -15.00
N SER A 121 7.33 0.55 -15.32
CA SER A 121 7.44 1.13 -16.67
C SER A 121 8.87 1.50 -17.09
N SER A 122 9.81 1.58 -16.14
CA SER A 122 11.19 1.98 -16.43
C SER A 122 11.88 1.02 -17.41
N LYS A 123 12.58 1.54 -18.43
CA LYS A 123 13.31 0.69 -19.37
C LYS A 123 14.43 -0.05 -18.63
N TYR A 124 14.51 -1.38 -18.80
CA TYR A 124 15.66 -2.14 -18.31
C TYR A 124 16.89 -1.72 -19.10
N ARG A 125 17.72 -0.88 -18.49
CA ARG A 125 19.05 -0.57 -19.03
C ARG A 125 19.94 -1.76 -18.67
N ARG A 126 20.15 -2.69 -19.61
CA ARG A 126 21.28 -3.65 -19.52
C ARG A 126 22.53 -2.79 -19.33
N ARG A 127 23.14 -2.84 -18.15
CA ARG A 127 24.53 -2.47 -17.99
C ARG A 127 25.37 -3.63 -18.50
#